data_AF-A0A1S1T6Y8-F1
#
_entry.id   AF-A0A1S1T6Y8-F1
#
_cell.length_a   1.000
_cell.length_b   1.000
_cell.length_c   1.000
_cell.angle_alpha   90.00
_cell.angle_beta   90.00
_cell.angle_gamma   90.00
#
_symmetry.space_group_name_H-M   'P 1'
#
loop_
_entity.id
_entity.type
_entity.pdbx_description
1 polymer ?
#
loop_
_entity_poly.entity_id
_entity_poly.type
_entity_poly.pdbx_seq_one_letter_code
_entity_poly.pdbx_strand_id
1 'polypeptide(L)'
;MKAIYLMTGFFSCLFAAPAVAGGFDILGQPNDVLFEPGRYVEFGLGLASPSVQGQITAVGPPFASGDTAPTLPFYIGAFKADINEQFSGAIIVDNPYGRNLEYDTGPLSGLTGEVESFAVTGLLRYKLTDRFSVFGGPRLQRLGGHTDIAVFAGGVPAGFANVEFEDTWAAGYAIGGAFEIPEAHVRVAVTYNSAIDYDLDTSGAYVGTTSVEMPQSVNIDLQAPVSLSTLLFATVRWAEWSEATIRPPGYPLGSLTHFNDTTTYRLGVLQMFDENWAGFTALTYEPETGISADAPIDATDGLWGATIGAIYTQDQVRVTAAVSYYQFGDASGSFANFTDNDVVSAALKVGYSF
;
A
#
# COMPACT_ATOMS: atom_id res chain seq x y z
N MET A 1 -1.83 -30.51 -22.81
CA MET A 1 -2.35 -30.89 -21.47
C MET A 1 -1.42 -30.47 -20.33
N LYS A 2 -0.09 -30.65 -20.39
CA LYS A 2 0.83 -30.14 -19.34
C LYS A 2 0.86 -28.60 -19.18
N ALA A 3 0.73 -27.84 -20.27
CA ALA A 3 0.73 -26.37 -20.23
C ALA A 3 -0.51 -25.74 -19.55
N ILE A 4 -1.63 -26.46 -19.47
CA ILE A 4 -2.89 -25.94 -18.89
C ILE A 4 -2.84 -26.00 -17.35
N TYR A 5 -2.17 -27.00 -16.77
CA TYR A 5 -1.92 -27.07 -15.34
C TYR A 5 -0.86 -26.06 -14.85
N LEU A 6 -0.07 -25.48 -15.76
CA LEU A 6 0.92 -24.46 -15.42
C LEU A 6 0.24 -23.13 -15.06
N MET A 7 -0.77 -22.71 -15.83
CA MET A 7 -1.45 -21.43 -15.56
C MET A 7 -2.21 -21.43 -14.24
N THR A 8 -2.75 -22.56 -13.78
CA THR A 8 -3.45 -22.64 -12.48
C THR A 8 -2.57 -22.26 -11.28
N GLY A 9 -1.24 -22.31 -11.42
CA GLY A 9 -0.29 -21.93 -10.38
C GLY A 9 0.35 -20.55 -10.57
N PHE A 10 -0.16 -19.67 -11.44
CA PHE A 10 0.35 -18.31 -11.61
C PHE A 10 -0.69 -17.22 -11.29
N PHE A 11 -1.76 -17.56 -10.56
CA PHE A 11 -2.91 -16.66 -10.34
C PHE A 11 -2.73 -15.60 -9.23
N SER A 12 -1.61 -15.63 -8.50
CA SER A 12 -1.22 -14.67 -7.45
C SER A 12 0.08 -13.93 -7.79
N CYS A 13 0.21 -13.50 -9.05
CA CYS A 13 1.36 -12.73 -9.54
C CYS A 13 1.29 -11.23 -9.24
N LEU A 14 0.22 -10.76 -8.61
CA LEU A 14 0.15 -9.40 -8.11
C LEU A 14 1.08 -9.28 -6.90
N PHE A 15 2.30 -8.82 -7.16
CA PHE A 15 3.07 -8.11 -6.17
C PHE A 15 2.26 -6.88 -5.79
N ALA A 16 1.96 -6.76 -4.50
CA ALA A 16 1.80 -5.46 -3.87
C ALA A 16 3.11 -4.71 -4.13
N ALA A 17 3.11 -3.88 -5.16
CA ALA A 17 4.16 -2.91 -5.35
C ALA A 17 3.74 -1.67 -4.59
N PRO A 18 4.66 -1.00 -3.90
CA PRO A 18 4.25 0.00 -2.95
C PRO A 18 3.72 1.23 -3.68
N ALA A 19 2.48 1.59 -3.38
CA ALA A 19 1.77 2.74 -3.93
C ALA A 19 2.10 4.00 -3.11
N VAL A 20 3.41 4.27 -2.96
CA VAL A 20 3.96 5.20 -1.94
C VAL A 20 3.69 6.68 -2.27
N ALA A 21 2.99 7.01 -3.36
CA ALA A 21 2.72 8.39 -3.74
C ALA A 21 1.51 8.99 -3.02
N GLY A 22 0.43 8.23 -2.91
CA GLY A 22 -0.82 8.66 -2.29
C GLY A 22 -0.88 8.30 -0.82
N GLY A 23 -0.88 9.32 0.04
CA GLY A 23 -1.03 9.16 1.49
C GLY A 23 -0.01 8.20 2.09
N PHE A 24 -0.51 7.17 2.77
CA PHE A 24 0.31 6.19 3.47
C PHE A 24 0.31 4.80 2.83
N ASP A 25 -0.16 4.62 1.58
CA ASP A 25 -0.32 3.29 0.99
C ASP A 25 1.03 2.57 0.75
N ILE A 26 1.14 1.34 1.25
CA ILE A 26 2.29 0.45 1.03
C ILE A 26 1.92 -0.76 0.18
N LEU A 27 0.72 -1.32 0.30
CA LEU A 27 0.42 -2.64 -0.30
C LEU A 27 -0.81 -2.67 -1.19
N GLY A 28 -1.69 -1.66 -1.13
CA GLY A 28 -2.95 -1.63 -1.87
C GLY A 28 -3.96 -2.69 -1.43
N GLN A 29 -3.70 -3.39 -0.31
CA GLN A 29 -4.57 -4.38 0.33
C GLN A 29 -4.99 -5.53 -0.61
N PRO A 30 -4.04 -6.33 -1.12
CA PRO A 30 -4.33 -7.36 -2.11
C PRO A 30 -5.17 -8.49 -1.53
N ASN A 31 -6.01 -9.12 -2.36
CA ASN A 31 -6.83 -10.27 -1.95
C ASN A 31 -6.76 -11.46 -2.93
N ASP A 32 -5.79 -11.45 -3.85
CA ASP A 32 -5.64 -12.47 -4.89
C ASP A 32 -5.48 -13.89 -4.35
N VAL A 33 -4.96 -14.02 -3.13
CA VAL A 33 -4.84 -15.29 -2.41
C VAL A 33 -6.17 -16.06 -2.34
N LEU A 34 -7.30 -15.35 -2.30
CA LEU A 34 -8.65 -15.93 -2.24
C LEU A 34 -9.01 -16.75 -3.49
N PHE A 35 -8.26 -16.54 -4.57
CA PHE A 35 -8.45 -17.21 -5.85
C PHE A 35 -7.37 -18.27 -6.14
N GLU A 36 -6.39 -18.46 -5.25
CA GLU A 36 -5.46 -19.59 -5.37
C GLU A 36 -6.23 -20.92 -5.26
N PRO A 37 -5.86 -21.95 -6.02
CA PRO A 37 -6.54 -23.26 -5.96
C PRO A 37 -6.18 -24.01 -4.67
N GLY A 38 -7.14 -24.76 -4.10
CA GLY A 38 -6.88 -25.70 -3.00
C GLY A 38 -6.52 -25.03 -1.68
N ARG A 39 -5.52 -25.56 -0.98
CA ARG A 39 -4.92 -24.90 0.19
C ARG A 39 -3.61 -24.25 -0.22
N TYR A 40 -3.42 -23.04 0.27
CA TYR A 40 -2.28 -22.22 -0.08
C TYR A 40 -1.87 -21.37 1.10
N VAL A 41 -0.57 -21.21 1.29
CA VAL A 41 0.02 -20.26 2.24
C VAL A 41 1.09 -19.47 1.52
N GLU A 42 1.16 -18.18 1.78
CA GLU A 42 2.26 -17.34 1.31
C GLU A 42 2.78 -16.40 2.39
N PHE A 43 4.04 -16.03 2.24
CA PHE A 43 4.70 -15.01 3.02
C PHE A 43 5.62 -14.20 2.12
N GLY A 44 5.54 -12.88 2.22
CA GLY A 44 6.31 -11.92 1.47
C GLY A 44 6.90 -10.85 2.38
N LEU A 45 8.11 -10.43 2.03
CA LEU A 45 8.85 -9.35 2.66
C LEU A 45 9.45 -8.46 1.58
N GLY A 46 9.54 -7.17 1.85
CA GLY A 46 10.24 -6.23 1.00
C GLY A 46 10.71 -5.01 1.76
N LEU A 47 11.52 -4.22 1.07
CA LEU A 47 12.02 -2.94 1.52
C LEU A 47 11.75 -1.93 0.40
N ALA A 48 11.25 -0.76 0.78
CA ALA A 48 11.18 0.41 -0.09
C ALA A 48 12.18 1.43 0.45
N SER A 49 13.11 1.88 -0.40
CA SER A 49 14.06 2.95 -0.10
C SER A 49 13.68 4.15 -0.96
N PRO A 50 12.88 5.08 -0.41
CA PRO A 50 12.60 6.33 -1.07
C PRO A 50 13.83 7.24 -1.04
N SER A 51 13.87 8.22 -1.93
CA SER A 51 14.73 9.38 -1.87
C SER A 51 13.80 10.58 -1.98
N VAL A 52 13.49 11.22 -0.85
CA VAL A 52 12.56 12.35 -0.80
C VAL A 52 13.31 13.57 -0.30
N GLN A 53 13.57 14.49 -1.21
CA GLN A 53 14.34 15.69 -0.95
C GLN A 53 13.61 16.93 -1.47
N GLY A 54 13.86 18.06 -0.82
CA GLY A 54 13.24 19.31 -1.20
C GLY A 54 13.99 20.53 -0.70
N GLN A 55 13.51 21.68 -1.14
CA GLN A 55 13.90 22.98 -0.64
C GLN A 55 12.84 23.48 0.33
N ILE A 56 13.17 23.52 1.63
CA ILE A 56 12.28 24.03 2.67
C ILE A 56 12.23 25.55 2.60
N THR A 57 11.02 26.13 2.66
CA THR A 57 10.76 27.57 2.54
C THR A 57 10.02 28.15 3.76
N ALA A 58 9.38 27.32 4.59
CA ALA A 58 8.61 27.78 5.74
C ALA A 58 9.43 28.31 6.93
N VAL A 59 10.70 27.93 7.07
CA VAL A 59 11.51 28.23 8.27
C VAL A 59 12.78 29.01 7.91
N GLY A 60 12.64 30.34 7.82
CA GLY A 60 13.77 31.24 7.55
C GLY A 60 14.22 31.23 6.08
N PRO A 61 15.49 31.55 5.78
CA PRO A 61 16.01 31.49 4.42
C PRO A 61 15.93 30.06 3.86
N PRO A 62 15.61 29.86 2.56
CA PRO A 62 15.46 28.52 2.00
C PRO A 62 16.70 27.65 2.16
N PHE A 63 16.52 26.38 2.51
CA PHE A 63 17.58 25.40 2.68
C PHE A 63 17.16 24.03 2.14
N ALA A 64 18.13 23.19 1.79
CA ALA A 64 17.87 21.82 1.36
C ALA A 64 17.53 20.94 2.57
N SER A 65 16.49 20.11 2.47
CA SER A 65 16.11 19.16 3.53
C SER A 65 17.09 17.99 3.67
N GLY A 66 17.81 17.66 2.60
CA GLY A 66 18.40 16.34 2.44
C GLY A 66 17.35 15.30 2.08
N ASP A 67 17.74 14.03 2.02
CA ASP A 67 16.77 12.93 1.95
C ASP A 67 16.07 12.80 3.30
N THR A 68 14.74 12.85 3.29
CA THR A 68 13.91 12.85 4.48
C THR A 68 13.14 11.56 4.68
N ALA A 69 13.29 10.57 3.80
CA ALA A 69 12.46 9.38 3.81
C ALA A 69 13.30 8.11 4.06
N PRO A 70 13.39 7.65 5.33
CA PRO A 70 14.05 6.41 5.66
C PRO A 70 13.47 5.19 4.91
N THR A 71 14.30 4.15 4.78
CA THR A 71 13.86 2.86 4.23
C THR A 71 12.73 2.27 5.07
N LEU A 72 11.65 1.86 4.39
CA LEU A 72 10.44 1.32 5.00
C LEU A 72 10.29 -0.17 4.66
N PRO A 73 10.17 -1.06 5.66
CA PRO A 73 9.86 -2.46 5.41
C PRO A 73 8.38 -2.67 5.13
N PHE A 74 8.09 -3.70 4.33
CA PHE A 74 6.72 -4.15 4.11
C PHE A 74 6.63 -5.67 4.05
N TYR A 75 5.49 -6.19 4.47
CA TYR A 75 5.27 -7.62 4.60
C TYR A 75 3.81 -7.99 4.36
N ILE A 76 3.63 -9.22 3.89
CA ILE A 76 2.32 -9.82 3.73
C ILE A 76 2.42 -11.32 4.00
N GLY A 77 1.51 -11.85 4.79
CA GLY A 77 1.30 -13.27 4.98
C GLY A 77 -0.15 -13.60 4.67
N ALA A 78 -0.39 -14.71 3.99
CA ALA A 78 -1.76 -15.13 3.74
C ALA A 78 -1.90 -16.65 3.79
N PHE A 79 -3.03 -17.10 4.31
CA PHE A 79 -3.44 -18.50 4.30
C PHE A 79 -4.83 -18.59 3.68
N LYS A 80 -5.00 -19.51 2.73
CA LYS A 80 -6.28 -19.79 2.07
C LYS A 80 -6.57 -21.27 2.06
N ALA A 81 -7.85 -21.61 2.23
CA ALA A 81 -8.35 -22.97 2.11
C ALA A 81 -9.72 -23.02 1.44
N ASP A 82 -9.92 -24.01 0.57
CA ASP A 82 -11.26 -24.43 0.15
C ASP A 82 -11.94 -25.18 1.32
N ILE A 83 -13.07 -24.65 1.78
CA ILE A 83 -13.88 -25.24 2.86
C ILE A 83 -14.75 -26.36 2.28
N ASN A 84 -15.35 -26.10 1.12
CA ASN A 84 -16.08 -27.06 0.29
C ASN A 84 -16.12 -26.56 -1.16
N GLU A 85 -16.89 -27.20 -2.03
CA GLU A 85 -16.96 -26.84 -3.46
C GLU A 85 -17.44 -25.40 -3.71
N GLN A 86 -18.29 -24.86 -2.82
CA GLN A 86 -18.89 -23.52 -2.95
C GLN A 86 -18.18 -22.45 -2.11
N PHE A 87 -17.55 -22.84 -1.00
CA PHE A 87 -16.97 -21.90 -0.04
C PHE A 87 -15.46 -22.04 0.08
N SER A 88 -14.78 -20.90 0.08
CA SER A 88 -13.35 -20.79 0.38
C SER A 88 -13.12 -19.64 1.36
N GLY A 89 -12.10 -19.77 2.22
CA GLY A 89 -11.77 -18.77 3.22
C GLY A 89 -10.30 -18.39 3.14
N ALA A 90 -9.98 -17.13 3.43
CA ALA A 90 -8.62 -16.64 3.55
C ALA A 90 -8.43 -15.79 4.81
N ILE A 91 -7.22 -15.84 5.37
CA ILE A 91 -6.72 -14.92 6.39
C ILE A 91 -5.48 -14.25 5.82
N ILE A 92 -5.43 -12.93 5.87
CA ILE A 92 -4.34 -12.10 5.36
C ILE A 92 -3.83 -11.26 6.52
N VAL A 93 -2.51 -11.15 6.65
CA VAL A 93 -1.80 -10.36 7.66
C VAL A 93 -0.79 -9.49 6.95
N ASP A 94 -0.87 -8.18 7.09
CA ASP A 94 -0.01 -7.23 6.35
C ASP A 94 0.17 -5.90 7.10
N ASN A 95 1.08 -5.05 6.59
CA ASN A 95 1.17 -3.64 6.97
C ASN A 95 0.71 -2.75 5.80
N PRO A 96 -0.59 -2.51 5.66
CA PRO A 96 -1.14 -1.86 4.45
C PRO A 96 -0.74 -0.39 4.34
N TYR A 97 -0.51 0.28 5.46
CA TYR A 97 -0.18 1.69 5.54
C TYR A 97 1.10 1.95 6.35
N GLY A 98 1.85 2.99 5.97
CA GLY A 98 2.92 3.52 6.79
C GLY A 98 3.82 4.54 6.08
N ARG A 99 4.57 5.30 6.89
CA ARG A 99 5.45 6.38 6.46
C ARG A 99 6.47 6.69 7.53
N ASN A 100 7.72 6.88 7.13
CA ASN A 100 8.76 7.42 7.99
C ASN A 100 9.27 8.75 7.42
N LEU A 101 9.59 9.67 8.31
CA LEU A 101 10.12 10.99 8.03
C LEU A 101 11.25 11.27 9.01
N GLU A 102 12.42 11.67 8.52
CA GLU A 102 13.57 12.03 9.33
C GLU A 102 14.30 13.21 8.68
N TYR A 103 14.42 14.34 9.38
CA TYR A 103 15.25 15.44 8.91
C TYR A 103 16.65 15.32 9.49
N ASP A 104 17.65 15.10 8.65
CA ASP A 104 19.05 14.99 9.10
C ASP A 104 19.88 16.26 8.89
N THR A 105 19.34 17.24 8.17
CA THR A 105 20.10 18.44 7.79
C THR A 105 19.33 19.73 8.03
N GLY A 106 20.08 20.83 8.07
CA GLY A 106 19.52 22.17 8.21
C GLY A 106 18.86 22.44 9.59
N PRO A 107 18.08 23.53 9.70
CA PRO A 107 17.39 23.92 10.93
C PRO A 107 16.36 22.92 11.47
N LEU A 108 15.95 21.93 10.68
CA LEU A 108 15.00 20.88 11.07
C LEU A 108 15.70 19.58 11.47
N SER A 109 17.03 19.55 11.51
CA SER A 109 17.80 18.37 11.88
C SER A 109 17.36 17.82 13.25
N GLY A 110 17.03 16.52 13.29
CA GLY A 110 16.56 15.79 14.46
C GLY A 110 15.04 15.67 14.61
N LEU A 111 14.25 16.22 13.68
CA LEU A 111 12.79 16.02 13.68
C LEU A 111 12.43 14.69 12.99
N THR A 112 11.57 13.90 13.63
CA THR A 112 11.08 12.64 13.09
C THR A 112 9.57 12.57 12.99
N GLY A 113 9.08 11.63 12.18
CA GLY A 113 7.68 11.26 12.09
C GLY A 113 7.54 9.82 11.63
N GLU A 114 6.58 9.11 12.20
CA GLU A 114 6.30 7.71 11.89
C GLU A 114 4.80 7.47 11.94
N VAL A 115 4.32 6.76 10.93
CA VAL A 115 2.99 6.14 10.89
C VAL A 115 3.20 4.66 10.63
N GLU A 116 2.73 3.81 11.53
CA GLU A 116 2.82 2.35 11.39
C GLU A 116 1.42 1.73 11.42
N SER A 117 1.21 0.70 10.60
CA SER A 117 -0.01 -0.10 10.67
C SER A 117 0.27 -1.61 10.63
N PHE A 118 -0.67 -2.36 11.20
CA PHE A 118 -0.73 -3.81 11.10
C PHE A 118 -2.19 -4.22 10.91
N ALA A 119 -2.49 -5.07 9.94
CA ALA A 119 -3.85 -5.52 9.70
C ALA A 119 -3.98 -7.04 9.64
N VAL A 120 -5.16 -7.52 10.06
CA VAL A 120 -5.62 -8.89 9.91
C VAL A 120 -6.96 -8.85 9.19
N THR A 121 -7.01 -9.44 8.00
CA THR A 121 -8.20 -9.48 7.15
C THR A 121 -8.68 -10.92 7.01
N GLY A 122 -9.93 -11.18 7.40
CA GLY A 122 -10.59 -12.46 7.17
C GLY A 122 -11.57 -12.34 6.01
N LEU A 123 -11.51 -13.23 5.03
CA LEU A 123 -12.40 -13.23 3.87
C LEU A 123 -13.08 -14.59 3.72
N LEU A 124 -14.38 -14.58 3.49
CA LEU A 124 -15.15 -15.73 3.05
C LEU A 124 -15.65 -15.47 1.63
N ARG A 125 -15.42 -16.43 0.74
CA ARG A 125 -15.88 -16.40 -0.65
C ARG A 125 -16.93 -17.48 -0.88
N TYR A 126 -18.01 -17.10 -1.54
CA TYR A 126 -19.11 -17.95 -1.97
C TYR A 126 -19.24 -17.96 -3.50
N LYS A 127 -19.12 -19.13 -4.12
CA LYS A 127 -19.32 -19.35 -5.55
C LYS A 127 -20.82 -19.49 -5.84
N LEU A 128 -21.38 -18.48 -6.49
CA LEU A 128 -22.78 -18.46 -6.93
C LEU A 128 -22.98 -19.40 -8.11
N THR A 129 -22.01 -19.39 -9.03
CA THR A 129 -21.91 -20.27 -10.20
C THR A 129 -20.43 -20.56 -10.47
N ASP A 130 -20.12 -21.36 -11.49
CA ASP A 130 -18.73 -21.59 -11.92
C ASP A 130 -18.03 -20.32 -12.42
N ARG A 131 -18.79 -19.26 -12.71
CA ARG A 131 -18.27 -18.00 -13.25
C ARG A 131 -18.41 -16.82 -12.32
N PHE A 132 -19.29 -16.87 -11.34
CA PHE A 132 -19.56 -15.74 -10.46
C PHE A 132 -19.37 -16.13 -9.01
N SER A 133 -18.64 -15.31 -8.27
CA SER A 133 -18.50 -15.43 -6.83
C SER A 133 -18.60 -14.08 -6.16
N VAL A 134 -19.06 -14.09 -4.92
CA VAL A 134 -19.04 -12.94 -4.01
C VAL A 134 -18.17 -13.28 -2.81
N PHE A 135 -17.56 -12.29 -2.21
CA PHE A 135 -16.74 -12.48 -1.04
C PHE A 135 -16.79 -11.28 -0.11
N GLY A 136 -16.44 -11.50 1.15
CA GLY A 136 -16.27 -10.42 2.11
C GLY A 136 -15.92 -10.94 3.48
N GLY A 137 -15.63 -10.01 4.38
CA GLY A 137 -15.36 -10.31 5.78
C GLY A 137 -14.71 -9.17 6.54
N PRO A 138 -14.42 -9.40 7.83
CA PRO A 138 -13.93 -8.36 8.72
C PRO A 138 -12.46 -8.04 8.48
N ARG A 139 -12.09 -6.81 8.82
CA ARG A 139 -10.72 -6.31 8.84
C ARG A 139 -10.46 -5.71 10.20
N LEU A 140 -9.41 -6.14 10.87
CA LEU A 140 -8.93 -5.50 12.10
C LEU A 140 -7.59 -4.85 11.78
N GLN A 141 -7.43 -3.58 12.08
CA GLN A 141 -6.21 -2.84 11.79
C GLN A 141 -5.78 -2.07 13.06
N ARG A 142 -4.49 -2.18 13.38
CA ARG A 142 -3.78 -1.35 14.36
C ARG A 142 -3.16 -0.18 13.62
N LEU A 143 -3.28 1.00 14.19
CA LEU A 143 -2.62 2.22 13.73
C LEU A 143 -2.01 2.94 14.93
N GLY A 144 -0.82 3.48 14.76
CA GLY A 144 -0.12 4.29 15.76
C GLY A 144 1.09 4.99 15.14
N GLY A 145 1.84 5.69 15.98
CA GLY A 145 3.06 6.35 15.55
C GLY A 145 3.39 7.59 16.39
N HIS A 146 4.31 8.39 15.90
CA HIS A 146 4.76 9.59 16.59
C HIS A 146 5.21 10.66 15.62
N THR A 147 5.35 11.89 16.08
CA THR A 147 5.90 12.97 15.26
C THR A 147 6.41 14.13 16.10
N ASP A 148 7.51 14.74 15.68
CA ASP A 148 7.91 16.05 16.18
C ASP A 148 7.20 17.17 15.42
N ILE A 149 6.36 17.92 16.12
CA ILE A 149 5.58 19.01 15.52
C ILE A 149 5.85 20.35 16.20
N ALA A 150 5.51 21.42 15.49
CA ALA A 150 5.68 22.76 16.00
C ALA A 150 4.83 22.98 17.28
N VAL A 151 5.43 23.60 18.29
CA VAL A 151 4.74 24.01 19.50
C VAL A 151 4.64 25.52 19.58
N PHE A 152 3.56 26.02 20.16
CA PHE A 152 3.26 27.45 20.24
C PHE A 152 3.06 27.87 21.69
N ALA A 153 3.74 28.93 22.11
CA ALA A 153 3.57 29.56 23.42
C ALA A 153 2.89 30.92 23.24
N GLY A 154 1.65 31.06 23.72
CA GLY A 154 0.89 32.31 23.57
C GLY A 154 0.62 32.68 22.11
N GLY A 155 0.51 31.70 21.20
CA GLY A 155 0.30 31.90 19.76
C GLY A 155 1.57 32.17 18.95
N VAL A 156 2.74 32.15 19.57
CA VAL A 156 4.04 32.35 18.92
C VAL A 156 4.77 31.01 18.82
N PRO A 157 5.41 30.67 17.68
CA PRO A 157 6.24 29.48 17.57
C PRO A 157 7.30 29.43 18.68
N ALA A 158 7.36 28.32 19.41
CA ALA A 158 8.21 28.11 20.58
C ALA A 158 9.22 26.95 20.39
N GLY A 159 9.19 26.26 19.26
CA GLY A 159 10.08 25.16 18.92
C GLY A 159 9.31 23.97 18.36
N PHE A 160 9.92 22.80 18.46
CA PHE A 160 9.30 21.51 18.13
C PHE A 160 9.30 20.62 19.37
N ALA A 161 8.30 19.76 19.46
CA ALA A 161 8.25 18.74 20.49
C ALA A 161 7.48 17.52 19.99
N ASN A 162 7.84 16.37 20.56
CA ASN A 162 7.24 15.10 20.24
C ASN A 162 5.76 15.03 20.66
N VAL A 163 4.98 14.39 19.79
CA VAL A 163 3.63 13.91 20.04
C VAL A 163 3.61 12.43 19.75
N GLU A 164 3.08 11.67 20.69
CA GLU A 164 2.89 10.23 20.57
C GLU A 164 1.41 9.93 20.30
N PHE A 165 1.12 9.04 19.36
CA PHE A 165 -0.20 8.48 19.10
C PHE A 165 -0.19 6.99 19.47
N GLU A 166 -0.91 6.63 20.52
CA GLU A 166 -0.95 5.25 21.01
C GLU A 166 -1.52 4.29 19.96
N ASP A 167 -0.96 3.08 19.93
CA ASP A 167 -1.41 1.98 19.09
C ASP A 167 -2.86 1.58 19.38
N THR A 168 -3.78 1.94 18.49
CA THR A 168 -5.20 1.63 18.62
C THR A 168 -5.66 0.64 17.56
N TRP A 169 -6.47 -0.32 17.98
CA TRP A 169 -7.14 -1.25 17.07
C TRP A 169 -8.53 -0.75 16.69
N ALA A 170 -8.83 -0.78 15.41
CA ALA A 170 -10.16 -0.50 14.88
C ALA A 170 -10.58 -1.56 13.86
N ALA A 171 -11.89 -1.60 13.57
CA ALA A 171 -12.49 -2.60 12.72
C ALA A 171 -13.08 -1.96 11.45
N GLY A 172 -12.88 -2.62 10.32
CA GLY A 172 -13.53 -2.35 9.05
C GLY A 172 -14.02 -3.65 8.41
N TYR A 173 -14.37 -3.57 7.13
CA TYR A 173 -14.77 -4.73 6.34
C TYR A 173 -14.29 -4.62 4.90
N ALA A 174 -14.22 -5.76 4.23
CA ALA A 174 -14.09 -5.84 2.79
C ALA A 174 -15.28 -6.61 2.20
N ILE A 175 -15.74 -6.19 1.03
CA ILE A 175 -16.74 -6.90 0.25
C ILE A 175 -16.41 -6.79 -1.23
N GLY A 176 -16.66 -7.84 -1.99
CA GLY A 176 -16.35 -7.86 -3.40
C GLY A 176 -17.07 -8.94 -4.18
N GLY A 177 -16.90 -8.86 -5.49
CA GLY A 177 -17.42 -9.82 -6.46
C GLY A 177 -16.36 -10.14 -7.49
N ALA A 178 -16.38 -11.37 -7.99
CA ALA A 178 -15.48 -11.80 -9.04
C ALA A 178 -16.24 -12.56 -10.13
N PHE A 179 -15.85 -12.28 -11.36
CA PHE A 179 -16.19 -13.04 -12.55
C PHE A 179 -14.96 -13.80 -13.04
N GLU A 180 -15.10 -15.10 -13.24
CA GLU A 180 -14.04 -15.99 -13.71
C GLU A 180 -14.50 -16.78 -14.92
N ILE A 181 -13.58 -17.03 -15.85
CA ILE A 181 -13.71 -18.05 -16.89
C ILE A 181 -12.59 -19.06 -16.62
N PRO A 182 -12.82 -20.07 -15.76
CA PRO A 182 -11.77 -20.96 -15.29
C PRO A 182 -11.01 -21.66 -16.41
N GLU A 183 -11.70 -22.05 -17.48
CA GLU A 183 -11.12 -22.77 -18.62
C GLU A 183 -10.22 -21.88 -19.50
N ALA A 184 -10.49 -20.57 -19.48
CA ALA A 184 -9.71 -19.57 -20.20
C ALA A 184 -8.78 -18.78 -19.28
N HIS A 185 -8.72 -19.12 -17.98
CA HIS A 185 -7.91 -18.46 -16.96
C HIS A 185 -8.09 -16.93 -16.86
N VAL A 186 -9.29 -16.45 -17.20
CA VAL A 186 -9.66 -15.03 -17.10
C VAL A 186 -10.30 -14.76 -15.74
N ARG A 187 -9.93 -13.67 -15.08
CA ARG A 187 -10.57 -13.18 -13.86
C ARG A 187 -10.74 -11.67 -13.91
N VAL A 188 -11.89 -11.20 -13.45
CA VAL A 188 -12.12 -9.81 -13.05
C VAL A 188 -12.67 -9.84 -11.63
N ALA A 189 -12.04 -9.12 -10.70
CA ALA A 189 -12.50 -8.98 -9.33
C ALA A 189 -12.65 -7.50 -8.99
N VAL A 190 -13.71 -7.17 -8.25
CA VAL A 190 -13.92 -5.83 -7.69
C VAL A 190 -14.02 -5.99 -6.18
N THR A 191 -13.24 -5.19 -5.45
CA THR A 191 -13.17 -5.22 -4.00
C THR A 191 -13.35 -3.83 -3.46
N TYR A 192 -14.29 -3.66 -2.55
CA TYR A 192 -14.43 -2.48 -1.71
C TYR A 192 -13.87 -2.77 -0.33
N ASN A 193 -13.02 -1.88 0.18
CA ASN A 193 -12.57 -1.84 1.56
C ASN A 193 -13.20 -0.62 2.23
N SER A 194 -13.83 -0.81 3.39
CA SER A 194 -14.36 0.30 4.18
C SER A 194 -13.25 1.21 4.68
N ALA A 195 -13.60 2.46 4.95
CA ALA A 195 -12.80 3.32 5.82
C ALA A 195 -12.70 2.68 7.21
N ILE A 196 -11.68 3.09 7.97
CA ILE A 196 -11.48 2.65 9.35
C ILE A 196 -11.18 3.87 10.21
N ASP A 197 -12.09 4.14 11.15
CA ASP A 197 -11.99 5.24 12.09
C ASP A 197 -11.18 4.84 13.33
N TYR A 198 -10.27 5.71 13.74
CA TYR A 198 -9.47 5.59 14.95
C TYR A 198 -9.69 6.78 15.86
N ASP A 199 -9.73 6.51 17.16
CA ASP A 199 -9.54 7.50 18.21
C ASP A 199 -8.23 7.15 18.92
N LEU A 200 -7.15 7.86 18.59
CA LEU A 200 -5.81 7.61 19.11
C LEU A 200 -5.58 8.41 20.39
N ASP A 201 -5.21 7.72 21.48
CA ASP A 201 -4.78 8.38 22.70
C ASP A 201 -3.46 9.11 22.44
N THR A 202 -3.49 10.44 22.57
CA THR A 202 -2.39 11.34 22.19
C THR A 202 -1.71 11.89 23.42
N SER A 203 -0.38 11.85 23.45
CA SER A 203 0.42 12.36 24.56
C SER A 203 1.66 13.14 24.08
N GLY A 204 2.41 13.73 25.02
CA GLY A 204 3.56 14.58 24.72
C GLY A 204 3.20 16.06 24.70
N ALA A 205 3.57 16.77 23.63
CA ALA A 205 3.35 18.21 23.49
C ALA A 205 1.87 18.61 23.40
N TYR A 206 1.04 17.72 22.85
CA TYR A 206 -0.41 17.83 22.79
C TYR A 206 -1.01 16.59 23.44
N VAL A 207 -2.12 16.74 24.17
CA VAL A 207 -2.70 15.66 24.99
C VAL A 207 -4.20 15.60 24.76
N GLY A 208 -4.74 14.40 24.53
CA GLY A 208 -6.16 14.16 24.32
C GLY A 208 -6.38 13.02 23.34
N THR A 209 -7.40 13.13 22.49
CA THR A 209 -7.73 12.11 21.49
C THR A 209 -7.61 12.69 20.09
N THR A 210 -6.79 12.08 19.25
CA THR A 210 -6.67 12.41 17.81
C THR A 210 -7.54 11.44 17.03
N SER A 211 -8.59 11.94 16.38
CA SER A 211 -9.37 11.12 15.45
C SER A 211 -8.66 11.07 14.10
N VAL A 212 -8.53 9.86 13.54
CA VAL A 212 -7.90 9.59 12.24
C VAL A 212 -8.80 8.63 11.46
N GLU A 213 -9.11 8.94 10.21
CA GLU A 213 -9.86 8.06 9.32
C GLU A 213 -8.92 7.49 8.25
N MET A 214 -8.68 6.18 8.25
CA MET A 214 -7.94 5.54 7.16
C MET A 214 -8.87 5.34 5.96
N PRO A 215 -8.36 5.50 4.71
CA PRO A 215 -9.22 5.67 3.54
C PRO A 215 -10.03 4.41 3.24
N GLN A 216 -11.26 4.62 2.77
CA GLN A 216 -11.95 3.60 1.98
C GLN A 216 -11.30 3.46 0.61
N SER A 217 -11.46 2.29 -0.01
CA SER A 217 -10.89 2.06 -1.34
C SER A 217 -11.65 1.06 -2.18
N VAL A 218 -11.48 1.16 -3.50
CA VAL A 218 -12.00 0.24 -4.49
C VAL A 218 -10.86 -0.26 -5.36
N ASN A 219 -10.69 -1.58 -5.41
CA ASN A 219 -9.75 -2.26 -6.31
C ASN A 219 -10.52 -2.99 -7.40
N ILE A 220 -10.10 -2.82 -8.66
CA ILE A 220 -10.56 -3.58 -9.82
C ILE A 220 -9.36 -4.32 -10.38
N ASP A 221 -9.35 -5.63 -10.22
CA ASP A 221 -8.26 -6.50 -10.63
C ASP A 221 -8.68 -7.33 -11.83
N LEU A 222 -7.89 -7.27 -12.90
CA LEU A 222 -8.12 -8.00 -14.15
C LEU A 222 -6.92 -8.86 -14.46
N GLN A 223 -7.16 -10.08 -14.93
CA GLN A 223 -6.15 -10.90 -15.56
C GLN A 223 -6.74 -11.73 -16.68
N ALA A 224 -6.00 -11.84 -17.78
CA ALA A 224 -6.39 -12.61 -18.94
C ALA A 224 -5.16 -13.15 -19.68
N PRO A 225 -5.14 -14.46 -20.02
CA PRO A 225 -4.13 -14.97 -20.93
C PRO A 225 -4.31 -14.39 -22.33
N VAL A 226 -3.21 -14.01 -22.96
CA VAL A 226 -3.18 -13.64 -24.39
C VAL A 226 -2.55 -14.74 -25.24
N SER A 227 -1.78 -15.64 -24.62
CA SER A 227 -1.22 -16.83 -25.25
C SER A 227 -1.11 -17.97 -24.23
N LEU A 228 -0.66 -19.14 -24.67
CA LEU A 228 -0.37 -20.26 -23.75
C LEU A 228 0.78 -19.98 -22.77
N SER A 229 1.61 -18.97 -23.05
CA SER A 229 2.76 -18.60 -22.22
C SER A 229 2.73 -17.15 -21.74
N THR A 230 1.68 -16.39 -22.05
CA THR A 230 1.62 -14.95 -21.78
C THR A 230 0.29 -14.59 -21.13
N LEU A 231 0.36 -13.89 -20.00
CA LEU A 231 -0.79 -13.37 -19.26
C LEU A 231 -0.66 -11.85 -19.12
N LEU A 232 -1.74 -11.13 -19.42
CA LEU A 232 -1.87 -9.72 -19.07
C LEU A 232 -2.61 -9.60 -17.74
N PHE A 233 -2.18 -8.65 -16.92
CA PHE A 233 -2.87 -8.26 -15.70
C PHE A 233 -2.96 -6.74 -15.61
N ALA A 234 -4.02 -6.26 -14.98
CA ALA A 234 -4.21 -4.85 -14.71
C ALA A 234 -4.94 -4.64 -13.38
N THR A 235 -4.59 -3.57 -12.69
CA THR A 235 -5.30 -3.12 -11.48
C THR A 235 -5.63 -1.66 -11.62
N VAL A 236 -6.87 -1.29 -11.26
CA VAL A 236 -7.26 0.09 -11.00
C VAL A 236 -7.66 0.19 -9.54
N ARG A 237 -7.00 1.05 -8.79
CA ARG A 237 -7.27 1.30 -7.39
C ARG A 237 -7.66 2.75 -7.20
N TRP A 238 -8.80 3.00 -6.57
CA TRP A 238 -9.18 4.31 -6.04
C TRP A 238 -9.13 4.27 -4.51
N ALA A 239 -8.59 5.31 -3.88
CA ALA A 239 -8.54 5.45 -2.43
C ALA A 239 -8.91 6.88 -2.01
N GLU A 240 -9.81 7.01 -1.04
CA GLU A 240 -10.33 8.29 -0.54
C GLU A 240 -9.41 8.88 0.53
N TRP A 241 -8.20 9.26 0.14
CA TRP A 241 -7.21 9.79 1.07
C TRP A 241 -7.57 11.18 1.61
N SER A 242 -8.52 11.92 1.01
CA SER A 242 -8.88 13.26 1.47
C SER A 242 -9.45 13.31 2.89
N GLU A 243 -10.01 12.20 3.39
CA GLU A 243 -10.53 12.10 4.76
C GLU A 243 -9.44 11.69 5.78
N ALA A 244 -8.28 11.22 5.31
CA ALA A 244 -7.15 10.78 6.14
C ALA A 244 -6.36 11.94 6.75
N THR A 245 -7.05 12.65 7.64
CA THR A 245 -6.53 13.83 8.35
C THR A 245 -6.06 13.46 9.75
N ILE A 246 -4.85 13.88 10.12
CA ILE A 246 -4.31 13.72 11.48
C ILE A 246 -4.36 15.09 12.15
N ARG A 247 -5.26 15.27 13.12
CA ARG A 247 -5.49 16.57 13.78
C ARG A 247 -5.25 16.46 15.30
N PRO A 248 -4.01 16.68 15.77
CA PRO A 248 -3.73 16.62 17.20
C PRO A 248 -4.59 17.62 18.00
N PRO A 249 -5.06 17.25 19.21
CA PRO A 249 -5.91 18.10 20.04
C PRO A 249 -5.29 19.46 20.31
N GLY A 250 -5.97 20.53 19.89
CA GLY A 250 -5.54 21.90 20.15
C GLY A 250 -4.32 22.36 19.35
N TYR A 251 -3.89 21.61 18.32
CA TYR A 251 -2.84 22.06 17.42
C TYR A 251 -3.31 23.25 16.57
N PRO A 252 -2.67 24.43 16.66
CA PRO A 252 -3.22 25.65 16.07
C PRO A 252 -3.11 25.72 14.54
N LEU A 253 -2.27 24.87 13.92
CA LEU A 253 -2.13 24.82 12.46
C LEU A 253 -3.08 23.83 11.78
N GLY A 254 -3.89 23.08 12.55
CA GLY A 254 -4.92 22.19 12.00
C GLY A 254 -4.43 20.76 11.74
N SER A 255 -4.48 20.30 10.49
CA SER A 255 -4.10 18.93 10.11
C SER A 255 -2.60 18.82 9.89
N LEU A 256 -2.02 17.67 10.22
CA LEU A 256 -0.64 17.31 9.88
C LEU A 256 -0.53 16.71 8.48
N THR A 257 -1.65 16.31 7.89
CA THR A 257 -1.73 15.65 6.57
C THR A 257 -2.73 16.37 5.68
N HIS A 258 -2.39 16.50 4.39
CA HIS A 258 -3.23 17.11 3.36
C HIS A 258 -3.19 16.29 2.08
N PHE A 259 -3.86 15.15 2.10
CA PHE A 259 -3.93 14.27 0.94
C PHE A 259 -5.17 14.57 0.08
N ASN A 260 -5.06 14.23 -1.19
CA ASN A 260 -6.20 14.14 -2.11
C ASN A 260 -6.45 12.68 -2.45
N ASP A 261 -7.67 12.39 -2.90
CA ASP A 261 -8.02 11.07 -3.42
C ASP A 261 -7.12 10.67 -4.58
N THR A 262 -6.65 9.42 -4.53
CA THR A 262 -5.75 8.90 -5.56
C THR A 262 -6.42 7.83 -6.40
N THR A 263 -5.96 7.74 -7.65
CA THR A 263 -6.30 6.61 -8.53
C THR A 263 -5.04 6.03 -9.14
N THR A 264 -4.67 4.83 -8.71
CA THR A 264 -3.48 4.12 -9.19
C THR A 264 -3.87 3.13 -10.29
N TYR A 265 -3.17 3.20 -11.42
CA TYR A 265 -3.28 2.27 -12.54
C TYR A 265 -2.04 1.39 -12.60
N ARG A 266 -2.21 0.08 -12.70
CA ARG A 266 -1.14 -0.89 -12.94
C ARG A 266 -1.50 -1.71 -14.17
N LEU A 267 -0.56 -1.87 -15.09
CA LEU A 267 -0.69 -2.72 -16.27
C LEU A 267 0.58 -3.53 -16.44
N GLY A 268 0.46 -4.85 -16.53
CA GLY A 268 1.61 -5.72 -16.69
C GLY A 268 1.39 -6.94 -17.55
N VAL A 269 2.51 -7.56 -17.88
CA VAL A 269 2.58 -8.80 -18.63
C VAL A 269 3.46 -9.79 -17.88
N LEU A 270 2.99 -11.02 -17.78
CA LEU A 270 3.72 -12.17 -17.31
C LEU A 270 4.00 -13.09 -18.49
N GLN A 271 5.25 -13.55 -18.59
CA GLN A 271 5.72 -14.46 -19.62
C GLN A 271 6.32 -15.71 -18.95
N MET A 272 5.77 -16.87 -19.24
CA MET A 272 6.36 -18.16 -18.91
C MET A 272 7.47 -18.47 -19.91
N PHE A 273 8.67 -18.80 -19.42
CA PHE A 273 9.84 -19.16 -20.23
C PHE A 273 9.96 -20.68 -20.35
N ASP A 274 9.74 -21.39 -19.25
CA ASP A 274 9.72 -22.85 -19.19
C ASP A 274 8.74 -23.34 -18.12
N GLU A 275 8.85 -24.60 -17.70
CA GLU A 275 7.94 -25.22 -16.73
C GLU A 275 8.13 -24.72 -15.29
N ASN A 276 9.27 -24.10 -14.98
CA ASN A 276 9.62 -23.61 -13.66
C ASN A 276 9.73 -22.08 -13.62
N TRP A 277 10.14 -21.44 -14.71
CA TRP A 277 10.46 -20.02 -14.75
C TRP A 277 9.41 -19.20 -15.50
N ALA A 278 8.97 -18.12 -14.85
CA ALA A 278 8.29 -17.01 -15.50
C ALA A 278 8.93 -15.68 -15.11
N GLY A 279 8.81 -14.69 -15.99
CA GLY A 279 9.14 -13.31 -15.71
C GLY A 279 7.90 -12.44 -15.82
N PHE A 280 7.88 -11.31 -15.15
CA PHE A 280 6.85 -10.31 -15.35
C PHE A 280 7.42 -8.90 -15.32
N THR A 281 6.70 -8.00 -15.99
CA THR A 281 6.92 -6.56 -15.89
C THR A 281 5.59 -5.86 -15.76
N ALA A 282 5.56 -4.77 -15.02
CA ALA A 282 4.37 -3.93 -14.85
C ALA A 282 4.76 -2.47 -14.88
N LEU A 283 3.91 -1.65 -15.51
CA LEU A 283 3.94 -0.20 -15.39
C LEU A 283 2.90 0.22 -14.35
N THR A 284 3.27 1.11 -13.44
CA THR A 284 2.37 1.75 -12.49
C THR A 284 2.32 3.24 -12.80
N TYR A 285 1.14 3.83 -12.75
CA TYR A 285 0.90 5.26 -12.91
C TYR A 285 -0.18 5.71 -11.94
N GLU A 286 0.09 6.76 -11.17
CA GLU A 286 -0.85 7.48 -10.34
C GLU A 286 -0.78 8.95 -10.76
N PRO A 287 -1.87 9.54 -11.28
CA PRO A 287 -1.89 10.95 -11.65
C PRO A 287 -1.60 11.85 -10.46
N GLU A 288 -0.93 12.97 -10.72
CA GLU A 288 -0.89 14.11 -9.81
C GLU A 288 -2.32 14.59 -9.52
N THR A 289 -2.56 14.95 -8.27
CA THR A 289 -3.87 15.37 -7.75
C THR A 289 -3.89 16.86 -7.40
N GLY A 290 -2.72 17.51 -7.39
CA GLY A 290 -2.53 18.89 -6.95
C GLY A 290 -2.34 19.00 -5.44
N ILE A 291 -1.64 18.04 -4.81
CA ILE A 291 -1.25 18.16 -3.38
C ILE A 291 -0.35 19.39 -3.21
N SER A 292 -0.67 20.21 -2.23
CA SER A 292 0.17 21.32 -1.81
C SER A 292 1.08 20.85 -0.69
N ALA A 293 2.40 20.99 -0.86
CA ALA A 293 3.38 20.66 0.17
C ALA A 293 3.32 21.71 1.30
N ASP A 294 2.29 21.64 2.13
CA ASP A 294 1.99 22.55 3.23
C ASP A 294 2.37 21.98 4.60
N ALA A 295 2.59 20.67 4.69
CA ALA A 295 3.17 20.01 5.85
C ALA A 295 4.42 19.18 5.47
N PRO A 296 5.29 18.85 6.44
CA PRO A 296 6.50 18.04 6.20
C PRO A 296 6.25 16.68 5.53
N ILE A 297 5.06 16.11 5.72
CA ILE A 297 4.70 14.78 5.23
C ILE A 297 4.05 14.81 3.82
N ASP A 298 3.67 16.00 3.33
CA ASP A 298 3.00 16.23 2.04
C ASP A 298 4.02 16.40 0.91
N ALA A 299 4.95 15.44 0.77
CA ALA A 299 6.18 15.61 -0.02
C ALA A 299 6.14 15.05 -1.45
N THR A 300 5.08 14.33 -1.82
CA THR A 300 4.95 13.66 -3.13
C THR A 300 3.52 13.77 -3.65
N ASP A 301 3.35 13.90 -4.97
CA ASP A 301 2.03 13.93 -5.62
C ASP A 301 2.03 13.04 -6.87
N GLY A 302 1.36 11.89 -6.81
CA GLY A 302 1.38 10.91 -7.89
C GLY A 302 2.72 10.18 -8.06
N LEU A 303 2.72 9.17 -8.94
CA LEU A 303 3.91 8.40 -9.30
C LEU A 303 3.82 7.81 -10.70
N TRP A 304 4.97 7.46 -11.25
CA TRP A 304 5.03 6.55 -12.38
C TRP A 304 6.30 5.71 -12.35
N GLY A 305 6.24 4.52 -12.90
CA GLY A 305 7.43 3.70 -13.06
C GLY A 305 7.11 2.25 -13.33
N ALA A 306 8.04 1.37 -13.00
CA ALA A 306 7.98 -0.02 -13.41
C ALA A 306 8.42 -0.99 -12.32
N THR A 307 7.80 -2.17 -12.33
CA THR A 307 8.24 -3.36 -11.61
C THR A 307 8.76 -4.38 -12.62
N ILE A 308 9.88 -5.03 -12.31
CA ILE A 308 10.31 -6.27 -12.97
C ILE A 308 10.44 -7.37 -11.93
N GLY A 309 10.06 -8.59 -12.28
CA GLY A 309 10.21 -9.72 -11.38
C GLY A 309 10.34 -11.06 -12.09
N ALA A 310 10.76 -12.04 -11.31
CA ALA A 310 10.92 -13.42 -11.72
C ALA A 310 10.22 -14.34 -10.72
N ILE A 311 9.61 -15.39 -11.25
CA ILE A 311 8.89 -16.40 -10.50
C ILE A 311 9.52 -17.75 -10.82
N TYR A 312 9.92 -18.46 -9.77
CA TYR A 312 10.38 -19.83 -9.82
C TYR A 312 9.37 -20.75 -9.13
N THR A 313 8.82 -21.71 -9.85
CA THR A 313 7.89 -22.71 -9.32
C THR A 313 8.52 -24.09 -9.42
N GLN A 314 8.60 -24.79 -8.30
CA GLN A 314 9.04 -26.18 -8.25
C GLN A 314 8.14 -26.96 -7.30
N ASP A 315 7.51 -28.01 -7.82
CA ASP A 315 6.54 -28.83 -7.12
C ASP A 315 5.42 -27.98 -6.50
N GLN A 316 5.37 -27.90 -5.17
CA GLN A 316 4.38 -27.18 -4.39
C GLN A 316 4.85 -25.78 -3.98
N VAL A 317 6.11 -25.42 -4.24
CA VAL A 317 6.74 -24.18 -3.81
C VAL A 317 6.81 -23.19 -4.96
N ARG A 318 6.41 -21.95 -4.69
CA ARG A 318 6.54 -20.80 -5.59
C ARG A 318 7.36 -19.72 -4.91
N VAL A 319 8.45 -19.30 -5.54
CA VAL A 319 9.27 -18.18 -5.08
C VAL A 319 9.16 -17.07 -6.11
N THR A 320 8.82 -15.87 -5.66
CA THR A 320 8.79 -14.69 -6.51
C THR A 320 9.69 -13.61 -5.96
N ALA A 321 10.52 -13.03 -6.82
CA ALA A 321 11.34 -11.87 -6.51
C ALA A 321 10.98 -10.73 -7.45
N ALA A 322 10.94 -9.51 -6.93
CA ALA A 322 10.63 -8.31 -7.71
C ALA A 322 11.47 -7.11 -7.27
N VAL A 323 11.76 -6.24 -8.22
CA VAL A 323 12.35 -4.92 -8.01
C VAL A 323 11.47 -3.90 -8.71
N SER A 324 11.19 -2.78 -8.05
CA SER A 324 10.47 -1.66 -8.66
C SER A 324 11.26 -0.36 -8.54
N TYR A 325 11.10 0.50 -9.53
CA TYR A 325 11.52 1.89 -9.51
C TYR A 325 10.31 2.74 -9.84
N TYR A 326 10.02 3.74 -9.00
CA TYR A 326 8.97 4.73 -9.23
C TYR A 326 9.55 6.12 -9.04
N GLN A 327 9.29 7.00 -10.00
CA GLN A 327 9.46 8.44 -9.83
C GLN A 327 8.17 8.97 -9.20
N PHE A 328 8.28 9.70 -8.09
CA PHE A 328 7.18 10.49 -7.56
C PHE A 328 6.99 11.77 -8.37
N GLY A 329 5.75 12.26 -8.46
CA GLY A 329 5.52 13.61 -8.95
C GLY A 329 5.92 14.65 -7.92
N ASP A 330 6.22 15.85 -8.41
CA ASP A 330 6.70 16.97 -7.61
C ASP A 330 5.57 17.53 -6.74
N ALA A 331 5.90 17.96 -5.52
CA ALA A 331 4.95 18.62 -4.62
C ALA A 331 5.51 19.98 -4.19
N SER A 332 4.74 21.05 -4.40
CA SER A 332 5.17 22.42 -4.07
C SER A 332 4.10 23.13 -3.27
N GLY A 333 4.49 23.80 -2.19
CA GLY A 333 3.56 24.45 -1.27
C GLY A 333 4.21 25.46 -0.35
N SER A 334 3.49 25.85 0.69
CA SER A 334 3.95 26.86 1.65
C SER A 334 5.08 26.36 2.56
N PHE A 335 5.21 25.04 2.73
CA PHE A 335 6.25 24.44 3.53
C PHE A 335 7.56 24.24 2.76
N ALA A 336 7.47 23.65 1.56
CA ALA A 336 8.64 23.30 0.76
C ALA A 336 8.28 23.10 -0.72
N ASN A 337 9.32 23.01 -1.56
CA ASN A 337 9.25 22.46 -2.91
C ASN A 337 10.05 21.16 -2.96
N PHE A 338 9.35 20.05 -3.15
CA PHE A 338 9.90 18.71 -3.28
C PHE A 338 9.91 18.32 -4.77
N THR A 339 11.08 17.98 -5.29
CA THR A 339 11.26 17.71 -6.72
C THR A 339 12.24 16.57 -6.94
N ASP A 340 12.06 15.86 -8.07
CA ASP A 340 12.96 14.77 -8.49
C ASP A 340 13.04 13.62 -7.47
N ASN A 341 11.92 13.32 -6.79
CA ASN A 341 11.86 12.27 -5.77
C ASN A 341 11.54 10.91 -6.37
N ASP A 342 12.14 9.85 -5.85
CA ASP A 342 11.94 8.50 -6.35
C ASP A 342 11.90 7.46 -5.23
N VAL A 343 11.56 6.22 -5.58
CA VAL A 343 11.65 5.07 -4.70
C VAL A 343 12.11 3.85 -5.45
N VAL A 344 13.08 3.16 -4.88
CA VAL A 344 13.48 1.81 -5.27
C VAL A 344 12.94 0.83 -4.23
N SER A 345 12.29 -0.24 -4.68
CA SER A 345 11.86 -1.32 -3.80
C SER A 345 12.34 -2.68 -4.28
N ALA A 346 12.57 -3.58 -3.34
CA ALA A 346 12.87 -4.98 -3.59
C ALA A 346 12.03 -5.86 -2.67
N ALA A 347 11.50 -6.95 -3.19
CA ALA A 347 10.65 -7.85 -2.43
C ALA A 347 10.82 -9.32 -2.85
N LEU A 348 10.63 -10.21 -1.89
CA LEU A 348 10.65 -11.66 -2.03
C LEU A 348 9.37 -12.22 -1.43
N LYS A 349 8.70 -13.12 -2.14
CA LYS A 349 7.51 -13.85 -1.70
C LYS A 349 7.71 -15.34 -1.88
N VAL A 350 7.32 -16.14 -0.90
CA VAL A 350 7.31 -17.60 -0.96
C VAL A 350 5.89 -18.09 -0.71
N GLY A 351 5.37 -18.88 -1.65
CA GLY A 351 4.08 -19.55 -1.60
C GLY A 351 4.24 -21.07 -1.56
N TYR A 352 3.30 -21.75 -0.91
CA TYR A 352 3.24 -23.21 -0.82
C TYR A 352 1.81 -23.71 -0.96
N SER A 353 1.57 -24.60 -1.92
CA SER A 353 0.28 -25.24 -2.20
C SER A 353 0.25 -26.68 -1.69
N PHE A 354 -0.81 -27.11 -1.00
CA PHE A 354 -0.87 -28.45 -0.40
C PHE A 354 -2.26 -29.09 -0.30
#